data_AF-A0A2B7ZW59-F1
#
_entry.id   AF-A0A2B7ZW59-F1
#
_cell.length_a   1.000
_cell.length_b   1.000
_cell.length_c   1.000
_cell.angle_alpha   90.00
_cell.angle_beta   90.00
_cell.angle_gamma   90.00
#
_symmetry.space_group_name_H-M   'P 1'
#
loop_
_entity.id
_entity.type
_entity.pdbx_description
1 polymer ?
#
loop_
_entity_poly.entity_id
_entity_poly.type
_entity_poly.pdbx_seq_one_letter_code
_entity_poly.pdbx_strand_id
1 'polypeptide(L)' 'MIDTLIRVCGHTQEQAEQCTLLIHHKGKCAVKKGTFDELKPMRDAVCEAGIDARIQ' A
#
# COMPACT_ATOMS: atom_id res chain seq x y z
N MET A 1 1.23 -4.18 -8.28
CA MET A 1 1.08 -3.11 -7.26
C MET A 1 -0.32 -2.52 -7.28
N ILE A 2 -0.79 -1.92 -8.39
CA ILE A 2 -2.09 -1.24 -8.47
C ILE A 2 -3.24 -2.13 -7.99
N ASP A 3 -3.44 -3.31 -8.58
CA ASP A 3 -4.45 -4.29 -8.13
C ASP A 3 -4.33 -4.66 -6.65
N THR A 4 -3.10 -4.80 -6.15
CA THR A 4 -2.86 -5.12 -4.74
C THR A 4 -3.34 -3.99 -3.83
N LEU A 5 -3.03 -2.74 -4.17
CA LEU A 5 -3.46 -1.58 -3.38
C LEU A 5 -4.99 -1.42 -3.40
N ILE A 6 -5.62 -1.71 -4.54
CA ILE A 6 -7.09 -1.72 -4.64
C ILE A 6 -7.67 -2.83 -3.76
N ARG A 7 -7.21 -4.07 -3.92
CA ARG A 7 -7.78 -5.23 -3.22
C ARG A 7 -7.52 -5.23 -1.72
N VAL A 8 -6.31 -4.87 -1.30
CA VAL A 8 -5.87 -4.99 0.11
C VAL A 8 -6.10 -3.70 0.88
N CYS A 9 -5.80 -2.55 0.28
CA CYS A 9 -5.89 -1.26 0.97
C CYS A 9 -7.20 -0.52 0.69
N GLY A 10 -7.99 -0.98 -0.29
CA GLY A 10 -9.25 -0.35 -0.69
C GLY A 10 -9.05 0.94 -1.46
N HIS A 11 -7.92 1.10 -2.15
CA HIS A 11 -7.67 2.26 -3.00
C HIS A 11 -8.60 2.26 -4.21
N THR A 12 -8.97 3.44 -4.70
CA THR A 12 -9.47 3.56 -6.08
C THR A 12 -8.34 3.37 -7.08
N GLN A 13 -8.68 3.15 -8.35
CA GLN A 13 -7.71 3.06 -9.44
C GLN A 13 -6.76 4.28 -9.43
N GLU A 14 -7.32 5.49 -9.37
CA GLU A 14 -6.57 6.74 -9.37
C GLU A 14 -5.62 6.84 -8.16
N GLN A 15 -6.08 6.48 -6.96
CA GLN A 15 -5.23 6.49 -5.76
C GLN A 15 -4.06 5.51 -5.86
N ALA A 16 -4.32 4.30 -6.37
CA ALA A 16 -3.31 3.28 -6.54
C ALA A 16 -2.28 3.66 -7.62
N GLU A 17 -2.72 4.28 -8.71
CA GLU A 17 -1.84 4.85 -9.74
C GLU A 17 -0.97 5.97 -9.17
N GLN A 18 -1.57 6.93 -8.45
CA GLN A 18 -0.81 8.01 -7.81
C GLN A 18 0.19 7.48 -6.79
N CYS A 19 -0.18 6.48 -5.97
CA CYS A 19 0.76 5.82 -5.06
C CYS A 19 1.94 5.17 -5.81
N THR A 20 1.65 4.49 -6.92
CA THR A 20 2.68 3.85 -7.75
C THR A 20 3.65 4.89 -8.31
N LEU A 21 3.13 6.01 -8.81
CA LEU A 21 3.94 7.13 -9.29
C LEU A 21 4.80 7.74 -8.18
N LEU A 22 4.23 7.94 -6.99
CA LEU A 22 4.97 8.45 -5.84
C LEU A 22 6.10 7.51 -5.42
N ILE A 23 5.88 6.20 -5.39
CA ILE A 23 6.93 5.23 -5.08
C ILE A 23 8.01 5.25 -6.17
N HIS A 24 7.63 5.30 -7.44
CA HIS A 24 8.59 5.32 -8.55
C HIS A 24 9.51 6.55 -8.49
N HIS A 25 8.95 7.73 -8.21
CA HIS A 25 9.72 8.98 -8.22
C HIS A 25 10.34 9.36 -6.88
N LYS A 26 9.73 8.99 -5.75
CA LYS A 26 10.15 9.39 -4.39
C LYS A 26 10.63 8.22 -3.53
N GLY A 27 10.59 7.00 -4.05
CA GLY A 27 11.01 5.76 -3.37
C GLY A 27 10.02 5.24 -2.32
N LYS A 28 9.03 6.02 -1.89
CA LYS A 28 8.04 5.62 -0.87
C LYS A 28 6.75 6.44 -0.98
N CYS A 29 5.65 5.88 -0.47
CA CYS A 29 4.41 6.60 -0.24
C CYS A 29 3.75 6.15 1.07
N ALA A 30 2.86 6.98 1.60
CA ALA A 30 1.98 6.59 2.69
C ALA A 30 0.69 5.99 2.11
N VAL A 31 0.43 4.72 2.40
CA VAL A 31 -0.68 3.97 1.78
C VAL A 31 -1.97 4.10 2.59
N LYS A 32 -1.88 3.97 3.92
CA LYS A 32 -3.02 4.01 4.83
C LYS A 32 -2.58 4.43 6.23
N LYS A 33 -3.51 4.95 7.01
CA LYS A 33 -3.32 5.29 8.43
C LYS A 33 -4.37 4.54 9.26
N GLY A 34 -3.96 4.05 10.43
CA GLY A 34 -4.80 3.24 11.30
C GLY A 34 -3.98 2.74 12.49
N THR A 35 -4.61 1.97 13.36
CA THR A 35 -3.92 1.30 14.46
C THR A 35 -3.04 0.16 13.94
N PHE A 36 -2.07 -0.28 14.74
CA PHE A 36 -1.19 -1.38 14.35
C PHE A 36 -1.98 -2.66 14.03
N ASP A 37 -3.01 -2.99 14.83
CA ASP A 37 -3.84 -4.18 14.62
C ASP A 37 -4.64 -4.13 13.33
N GLU A 38 -5.08 -2.95 12.89
CA GLU A 38 -5.75 -2.77 11.59
C GLU A 38 -4.76 -2.85 10.42
N LEU A 39 -3.56 -2.28 10.60
CA LEU A 39 -2.57 -2.16 9.54
C LEU A 39 -1.75 -3.44 9.33
N LYS A 40 -1.52 -4.22 10.39
CA LYS A 40 -0.73 -5.45 10.35
C LYS A 40 -1.23 -6.45 9.28
N PRO A 41 -2.51 -6.85 9.25
CA PRO A 41 -2.98 -7.80 8.22
C PRO A 41 -2.88 -7.23 6.80
N MET A 42 -3.08 -5.91 6.63
CA MET A 42 -2.92 -5.27 5.32
C MET A 42 -1.45 -5.27 4.87
N ARG A 43 -0.52 -4.93 5.79
CA ARG A 43 0.92 -4.97 5.51
C ARG A 43 1.36 -6.36 5.11
N ASP A 44 0.94 -7.38 5.86
CA ASP A 44 1.30 -8.78 5.58
C ASP A 44 0.83 -9.19 4.17
N ALA A 45 -0.43 -8.92 3.82
CA ALA A 45 -0.98 -9.21 2.49
C ALA A 45 -0.30 -8.43 1.35
N VAL A 46 0.15 -7.20 1.60
CA VAL A 46 0.94 -6.41 0.63
C VAL A 46 2.34 -7.01 0.45
N CYS A 47 2.98 -7.46 1.54
CA CYS A 47 4.27 -8.14 1.49
C CYS A 47 4.20 -9.50 0.77
N GLU A 48 3.13 -10.27 0.98
CA GLU A 48 2.89 -11.54 0.27
C GLU A 48 2.72 -11.34 -1.24
N ALA A 49 2.20 -10.18 -1.66
CA ALA A 49 2.14 -9.78 -3.06
C ALA A 49 3.48 -9.30 -3.63
N GLY A 50 4.58 -9.39 -2.86
CA GLY A 50 5.93 -9.02 -3.28
C GLY A 50 6.25 -7.53 -3.19
N ILE A 51 5.48 -6.74 -2.43
CA ILE A 51 5.67 -5.30 -2.28
C ILE A 51 6.24 -5.02 -0.88
N ASP A 52 7.37 -4.32 -0.77
CA ASP A 52 7.92 -3.92 0.54
C ASP A 52 6.99 -2.88 1.19
N ALA A 53 6.43 -3.24 2.35
CA ALA A 53 5.56 -2.38 3.15
C ALA A 53 5.95 -2.45 4.63
N ARG A 54 5.92 -1.29 5.30
CA ARG A 54 6.27 -1.16 6.72
C ARG A 54 5.28 -0.27 7.43
N ILE A 55 4.98 -0.60 8.68
CA ILE A 55 4.18 0.23 9.59
C ILE A 55 5.16 1.12 10.36
N GLN A 56 4.91 2.43 10.39
CA GLN A 56 5.76 3.45 11.02
C GLN A 56 4.92 4.41 11.84
#